data_AF-A0A0R2VIU0-F1
#
_entry.id   AF-A0A0R2VIU0-F1
#
_cell.length_a   1.000
_cell.length_b   1.000
_cell.length_c   1.000
_cell.angle_alpha   90.00
_cell.angle_beta   90.00
_cell.angle_gamma   90.00
#
_symmetry.space_group_name_H-M   'P 1'
#
loop_
_entity.id
_entity.type
_entity.pdbx_description
1 polymer ?
#
loop_
_entity_poly.entity_id
_entity_poly.type
_entity_poly.pdbx_seq_one_letter_code
_entity_poly.pdbx_strand_id
1 'polypeptide(L)' 'MHLDRVNIWRLNKEDGSLVCLCNFDDATKSFSDEGLTIYNFHNYLTLVREERVLNADDALTDSRMRDFLD' A
#
# COMPACT_ATOMS: atom_id res chain seq x y z
N MET A 1 -12.75 13.63 -0.95
CA MET A 1 -12.19 12.33 -0.56
C MET A 1 -11.78 12.44 0.90
N HIS A 2 -12.47 11.73 1.79
CA HIS A 2 -12.06 11.60 3.19
C HIS A 2 -11.19 10.34 3.29
N LEU A 3 -10.01 10.46 3.89
CA LEU A 3 -9.05 9.36 4.03
C LEU A 3 -9.09 8.90 5.48
N ASP A 4 -9.54 7.66 5.70
CA ASP A 4 -9.66 7.11 7.06
C ASP A 4 -8.28 6.71 7.62
N ARG A 5 -7.35 6.32 6.75
CA ARG A 5 -5.99 5.89 7.12
C ARG A 5 -4.94 6.34 6.10
N VAL A 6 -3.74 6.64 6.59
CA VAL A 6 -2.57 6.94 5.77
C VAL A 6 -1.39 6.11 6.25
N ASN A 7 -0.80 5.35 5.34
CA ASN A 7 0.33 4.48 5.65
C ASN A 7 1.57 4.88 4.85
N ILE A 8 2.74 4.88 5.50
CA ILE A 8 4.04 5.02 4.88
C ILE A 8 4.70 3.65 4.83
N TRP A 9 4.97 3.15 3.63
CA TRP A 9 5.57 1.84 3.40
C TRP A 9 6.99 1.97 2.87
N ARG A 10 7.88 1.08 3.32
CA ARG A 10 9.22 0.89 2.76
C ARG A 10 9.28 -0.41 1.98
N LEU A 11 9.72 -0.31 0.73
CA LEU A 11 10.03 -1.46 -0.10
C LEU A 11 11.44 -1.99 0.17
N ASN A 12 11.55 -3.28 0.48
CA ASN A 12 12.78 -4.03 0.34
C ASN A 12 12.92 -4.53 -1.11
N LYS A 13 13.96 -4.08 -1.81
CA LYS A 13 14.19 -4.43 -3.22
C LYS A 13 14.80 -5.81 -3.42
N GLU A 14 15.36 -6.40 -2.37
CA GLU A 14 16.04 -7.70 -2.47
C GLU A 14 15.05 -8.86 -2.48
N ASP A 15 14.04 -8.80 -1.60
CA ASP A 15 13.02 -9.84 -1.44
C ASP A 15 11.62 -9.41 -1.89
N GLY A 16 11.45 -8.14 -2.29
CA GLY A 16 10.18 -7.56 -2.73
C GLY A 16 9.13 -7.42 -1.61
N SER A 17 9.54 -7.40 -0.35
CA SER A 17 8.66 -7.18 0.79
C SER A 17 8.36 -5.69 1.03
N LEU A 18 7.16 -5.40 1.53
CA LEU A 18 6.77 -4.07 2.00
C LEU A 18 6.67 -4.10 3.52
N VAL A 19 7.34 -3.16 4.17
CA VAL A 19 7.29 -2.95 5.63
C VAL A 19 6.60 -1.63 5.90
N CYS A 20 5.52 -1.64 6.66
CA CYS A 20 4.91 -0.40 7.13
C CYS A 20 5.87 0.26 8.13
N LEU A 21 6.10 1.55 7.96
CA LEU A 21 6.93 2.35 8.86
C LEU A 21 6.07 3.17 9.80
N CYS A 22 4.91 3.61 9.34
CA CYS A 22 4.04 4.50 10.07
C CYS A 22 2.62 4.40 9.51
N ASN A 23 1.65 4.29 10.40
CA ASN A 23 0.23 4.36 10.10
C ASN A 23 -0.38 5.54 10.88
N PHE A 24 -1.13 6.38 10.19
CA PHE A 24 -2.01 7.38 10.79
C PHE A 24 -3.46 6.92 10.65
N ASP A 25 -4.17 6.80 11.77
CA ASP A 25 -5.60 6.52 11.81
C ASP A 25 -6.38 7.80 12.15
N ASP A 26 -7.29 8.20 11.25
CA ASP A 26 -8.05 9.44 11.41
C ASP A 26 -9.10 9.34 12.52
N ALA A 27 -9.61 8.14 12.81
CA ALA A 27 -10.63 7.93 13.84
C ALA A 27 -10.06 8.17 15.25
N THR A 28 -8.81 7.77 15.48
CA THR A 28 -8.11 7.95 16.75
C THR A 28 -7.17 9.14 16.76
N LYS A 29 -6.93 9.78 15.60
CA LYS A 29 -5.97 10.88 15.40
C LYS A 29 -4.57 10.55 15.93
N SER A 30 -4.14 9.31 15.74
CA SER A 30 -2.89 8.79 16.31
C SER A 30 -1.97 8.19 15.24
N PHE A 31 -0.67 8.28 15.50
CA PHE A 31 0.34 7.55 14.75
C PHE A 31 0.72 6.26 15.47
N SER A 32 0.89 5.19 14.72
CA SER A 32 1.43 3.92 15.20
C SER A 32 2.55 3.42 14.29
N ASP A 33 3.66 3.00 14.90
CA ASP A 33 4.72 2.28 14.21
C ASP A 33 4.23 0.84 14.01
N GLU A 34 3.63 0.56 12.86
CA GLU A 34 3.16 -0.78 12.54
C GLU A 34 4.27 -1.52 11.79
N GLY A 35 5.00 -2.42 12.45
CA GLY A 35 5.98 -3.33 11.83
C GLY A 35 5.35 -4.40 10.92
N LEU A 36 4.20 -4.08 10.32
CA LEU A 36 3.43 -4.96 9.44
C LEU A 36 4.26 -5.20 8.18
N THR A 37 4.64 -6.46 7.99
CA THR A 37 5.44 -6.90 6.84
C THR A 37 4.54 -7.74 5.95
N ILE A 38 4.45 -7.35 4.68
CA ILE A 38 3.68 -8.09 3.69
C ILE A 38 4.62 -8.55 2.58
N TYR A 39 4.43 -9.81 2.16
CA TYR A 39 5.27 -10.50 1.18
C TYR A 39 4.57 -10.58 -0.19
N ASN A 40 5.34 -10.89 -1.25
CA ASN A 40 4.85 -11.14 -2.61
C ASN A 40 4.29 -9.92 -3.39
N PHE A 41 4.81 -8.72 -3.17
CA PHE A 41 4.39 -7.52 -3.91
C PHE A 41 5.09 -7.31 -5.27
N HIS A 42 5.90 -8.28 -5.75
CA HIS A 42 6.72 -8.15 -6.95
C HIS A 42 5.94 -7.65 -8.20
N ASN A 43 4.71 -8.12 -8.40
CA ASN A 43 3.89 -7.73 -9.55
C ASN A 43 3.36 -6.29 -9.40
N TYR A 44 2.82 -5.94 -8.23
CA TYR A 44 2.29 -4.60 -7.94
C TYR A 44 3.39 -3.53 -7.95
N LEU A 45 4.61 -3.86 -7.53
CA LEU A 45 5.74 -2.93 -7.51
C LEU A 45 6.27 -2.59 -8.89
N THR A 46 6.19 -3.54 -9.83
CA THR A 46 6.49 -3.26 -11.24
C THR A 46 5.48 -2.26 -11.81
N LEU A 47 4.20 -2.41 -11.44
CA LEU A 47 3.10 -1.56 -11.88
C LEU A 47 3.11 -0.14 -11.25
N VAL A 48 3.38 -0.04 -9.94
CA VAL A 48 3.43 1.26 -9.23
C VAL A 48 4.72 2.03 -9.52
N ARG A 49 5.81 1.35 -9.92
CA ARG A 49 7.04 2.03 -10.35
C ARG A 49 6.88 2.80 -11.66
N GLU A 50 5.97 2.36 -12.52
CA GLU A 50 5.81 2.93 -13.86
C GLU A 50 4.71 4.01 -13.93
N GLU A 51 3.78 4.09 -12.96
CA GLU A 51 2.69 5.08 -12.94
C GLU A 51 2.53 5.86 -11.63
N ARG A 52 2.24 7.16 -11.77
CA ARG A 52 1.92 8.11 -10.71
C ARG A 52 0.54 7.82 -10.12
N VAL A 53 0.48 7.71 -8.79
CA VAL A 53 -0.70 7.90 -7.91
C VAL A 53 -2.05 7.55 -8.55
N LEU A 54 -2.55 6.35 -8.29
CA LEU A 54 -3.95 6.00 -8.53
C LEU A 54 -4.83 6.59 -7.43
N ASN A 55 -5.96 7.20 -7.78
CA ASN A 55 -6.97 7.54 -6.79
C ASN A 55 -7.74 6.27 -6.36
N ALA A 56 -8.48 6.36 -5.27
CA ALA A 56 -9.15 5.19 -4.68
C ALA A 56 -10.19 4.57 -5.63
N ASP A 57 -10.92 5.38 -6.39
CA ASP A 57 -11.96 4.90 -7.31
C ASP A 57 -11.34 4.15 -8.50
N ASP A 58 -10.23 4.66 -9.04
CA ASP A 58 -9.47 4.01 -10.11
C ASP A 58 -8.84 2.71 -9.60
N ALA A 59 -8.30 2.69 -8.38
CA ALA A 59 -7.72 1.48 -7.79
C ALA A 59 -8.76 0.35 -7.60
N LEU A 60 -10.01 0.68 -7.26
CA LEU A 60 -11.09 -0.31 -7.08
C LEU A 60 -11.50 -1.01 -8.37
N THR A 61 -11.34 -0.34 -9.51
CA THR A 61 -11.69 -0.88 -10.82
C THR A 61 -10.47 -1.39 -11.59
N ASP A 62 -9.28 -1.17 -11.05
CA ASP A 62 -8.01 -1.60 -11.63
C ASP A 62 -7.94 -3.13 -11.67
N SER A 63 -7.84 -3.68 -12.88
CA SER A 63 -7.71 -5.12 -13.10
C SER A 63 -6.51 -5.73 -12.37
N ARG A 64 -5.47 -4.94 -12.08
CA ARG A 64 -4.25 -5.36 -11.38
C ARG A 64 -4.48 -5.63 -9.89
N MET A 65 -5.53 -5.05 -9.29
CA MET A 65 -5.90 -5.29 -7.90
C MET A 65 -6.65 -6.62 -7.70
N ARG A 66 -7.10 -7.28 -8.79
CA ARG A 66 -7.81 -8.57 -8.72
C ARG A 66 -6.89 -9.73 -8.40
N ASP A 67 -5.60 -9.62 -8.70
CA ASP A 67 -4.59 -10.65 -8.43
C ASP A 67 -4.29 -10.84 -6.92
N PHE A 68 -4.86 -10.00 -6.05
CA PHE A 68 -4.74 -10.10 -4.59
C PHE A 68 -5.99 -10.68 -3.88
N LEU A 69 -7.03 -11.02 -4.64
CA LEU A 69 -8.29 -11.56 -4.09
C LEU A 69 -8.40 -13.10 -4.15
N ASP A 70 -7.40 -13.79 -4.71
CA ASP A 70 -7.26 -15.25 -4.71
C ASP A 70 -6.18 -15.75 -3.74
#